data_AF-A0AAE9JT68-F1
#
_entry.id   AF-A0AAE9JT68-F1
#
_cell.length_a   1.000
_cell.length_b   1.000
_cell.length_c   1.000
_cell.angle_alpha   90.00
_cell.angle_beta   90.00
_cell.angle_gamma   90.00
#
_symmetry.space_group_name_H-M   'P 1'
#
loop_
_entity.id
_entity.type
_entity.pdbx_description
1 polymer ?
#
loop_
_entity_poly.entity_id
_entity_poly.type
_entity_poly.pdbx_seq_one_letter_code
_entity_poly.pdbx_strand_id
1 'polypeptide(L)'
;MPYREPTEEDVANVLEIQGCTDPVIFAACRAIDMIRTFLKHKPFNRVMVAYSNEYQFFEDHVLRYEVAFIDFYNGLCDRLEIRGSVLETHEEASELEEEN
;
A
#
# COMPACT_ATOMS: atom_id res chain seq x y z
N MET A 1 -7.93 -7.24 9.44
CA MET A 1 -7.67 -5.79 9.59
C MET A 1 -7.98 -5.06 8.27
N PRO A 2 -8.92 -4.10 8.26
CA PRO A 2 -9.09 -3.23 7.09
C PRO A 2 -7.86 -2.32 7.00
N TYR A 3 -7.16 -2.35 5.86
CA TYR A 3 -6.16 -1.31 5.58
C TYR A 3 -6.90 0.02 5.52
N ARG A 4 -6.26 1.10 5.99
CA ARG A 4 -6.76 2.44 5.68
C ARG A 4 -6.67 2.68 4.17
N GLU A 5 -7.47 3.62 3.65
CA GLU A 5 -7.35 4.01 2.26
C GLU A 5 -5.96 4.61 1.97
N PRO A 6 -5.35 4.29 0.82
CA PRO A 6 -4.09 4.89 0.40
C PRO A 6 -4.28 6.37 0.08
N THR A 7 -3.29 7.17 0.47
CA THR A 7 -3.14 8.57 0.05
C THR A 7 -2.00 8.70 -0.97
N GLU A 8 -1.95 9.83 -1.69
CA GLU A 8 -0.81 10.13 -2.58
C GLU A 8 0.50 10.19 -1.79
N GLU A 9 0.45 10.69 -0.55
CA GLU A 9 1.60 10.71 0.35
C GLU A 9 2.12 9.29 0.65
N ASP A 10 1.26 8.29 0.74
CA ASP A 10 1.71 6.91 0.96
C ASP A 10 2.47 6.34 -0.21
N VAL A 11 1.93 6.58 -1.41
CA VAL A 11 2.53 6.15 -2.66
C VAL A 11 3.89 6.85 -2.84
N ALA A 12 3.93 8.16 -2.63
CA ALA A 12 5.16 8.94 -2.71
C ALA A 12 6.23 8.43 -1.75
N ASN A 13 5.90 8.28 -0.46
CA ASN A 13 6.86 7.81 0.53
C ASN A 13 7.44 6.43 0.21
N VAL A 14 6.62 5.48 -0.25
CA VAL A 14 7.10 4.13 -0.61
C VAL A 14 8.09 4.21 -1.76
N LEU A 15 7.76 4.99 -2.80
CA LEU A 15 8.60 5.14 -3.99
C LEU A 15 9.88 5.94 -3.70
N GLU A 16 9.83 6.95 -2.84
CA GLU A 16 11.00 7.69 -2.37
C GLU A 16 11.98 6.77 -1.61
N ILE A 17 11.47 5.92 -0.71
CA ILE A 17 12.29 4.93 0.01
C ILE A 17 12.93 3.93 -0.96
N GLN A 18 12.23 3.58 -2.04
CA GLN A 18 12.72 2.71 -3.10
C GLN A 18 13.65 3.43 -4.10
N GLY A 19 13.90 4.72 -3.92
CA GLY A 19 14.82 5.50 -4.76
C GLY A 19 14.29 5.84 -6.15
N CYS A 20 12.97 5.83 -6.34
CA CYS A 20 12.33 6.20 -7.60
C CYS A 20 12.47 7.70 -7.86
N THR A 21 12.50 8.07 -9.14
CA THR A 21 12.58 9.47 -9.59
C THR A 21 11.27 10.23 -9.41
N ASP A 22 11.34 11.57 -9.27
CA ASP A 22 10.15 12.44 -9.14
C ASP A 22 9.10 12.22 -10.25
N PRO A 23 9.46 12.01 -11.54
CA PRO A 23 8.47 11.69 -12.57
C PRO A 23 7.72 10.39 -12.32
N VAL A 24 8.37 9.34 -11.80
CA VAL A 24 7.74 8.07 -11.44
C VAL A 24 6.83 8.24 -10.23
N ILE A 25 7.30 8.96 -9.21
CA ILE A 25 6.50 9.29 -8.02
C ILE A 25 5.23 10.05 -8.44
N PHE A 26 5.38 11.09 -9.25
CA PHE A 26 4.24 11.88 -9.74
C PHE A 26 3.26 11.04 -10.57
N ALA A 27 3.76 10.19 -11.47
CA ALA A 27 2.93 9.30 -12.29
C ALA A 27 2.15 8.30 -11.42
N ALA A 28 2.80 7.70 -10.42
CA ALA A 28 2.16 6.76 -9.51
C ALA A 28 1.09 7.42 -8.63
N CYS A 29 1.36 8.61 -8.09
CA CYS A 29 0.36 9.40 -7.36
C CYS A 29 -0.86 9.72 -8.23
N ARG A 30 -0.66 10.06 -9.50
CA ARG A 30 -1.77 10.28 -10.45
C ARG A 30 -2.57 9.03 -10.77
N ALA A 31 -1.99 7.84 -10.58
CA ALA A 31 -2.63 6.55 -10.80
C ALA A 31 -3.25 5.96 -9.51
N ILE A 32 -3.53 6.78 -8.48
CA ILE A 32 -4.02 6.32 -7.18
C ILE A 32 -5.30 5.47 -7.25
N ASP A 33 -6.22 5.74 -8.18
CA ASP A 33 -7.45 4.95 -8.33
C ASP A 33 -7.18 3.53 -8.86
N MET A 34 -6.15 3.37 -9.68
CA MET A 34 -5.67 2.06 -10.15
C MET A 34 -5.03 1.30 -8.99
N ILE A 35 -4.21 1.97 -8.18
CA ILE A 35 -3.61 1.42 -6.96
C ILE A 35 -4.70 0.96 -5.97
N ARG A 36 -5.73 1.77 -5.74
CA ARG A 36 -6.90 1.41 -4.92
C ARG A 36 -7.59 0.15 -5.43
N THR A 37 -7.67 -0.03 -6.76
CA THR A 37 -8.26 -1.22 -7.38
C THR A 37 -7.43 -2.47 -7.13
N PHE A 38 -6.10 -2.37 -7.22
CA PHE A 38 -5.19 -3.47 -6.86
C PHE A 38 -5.32 -3.85 -5.38
N LEU A 39 -5.35 -2.87 -4.47
CA LEU A 39 -5.46 -3.09 -3.03
C LEU A 39 -6.75 -3.82 -2.60
N LYS A 40 -7.85 -3.71 -3.36
CA LYS A 40 -9.07 -4.52 -3.14
C LYS A 40 -8.81 -6.02 -3.31
N HIS A 41 -7.79 -6.39 -4.08
CA HIS A 41 -7.44 -7.76 -4.45
C HIS A 41 -6.16 -8.23 -3.75
N LYS A 42 -5.81 -7.67 -2.60
CA LYS A 42 -4.71 -8.18 -1.75
C LYS A 42 -4.94 -9.64 -1.31
N PRO A 43 -3.87 -10.47 -1.17
CA PRO A 43 -2.44 -10.18 -1.40
C PRO A 43 -2.06 -10.18 -2.90
N PHE A 44 -0.80 -9.88 -3.24
CA PHE A 44 -0.34 -9.79 -4.64
C PHE A 44 -0.76 -10.97 -5.53
N ASN A 45 -0.77 -12.20 -5.01
CA ASN A 45 -1.24 -13.38 -5.76
C ASN A 45 -2.65 -13.23 -6.33
N ARG A 46 -3.56 -12.57 -5.62
CA ARG A 46 -4.92 -12.31 -6.10
C ARG A 46 -4.95 -11.18 -7.12
N VAL A 47 -4.07 -10.18 -7.01
CA VAL A 47 -3.86 -9.16 -8.05
C VAL A 47 -3.34 -9.80 -9.33
N MET A 48 -2.34 -10.68 -9.24
CA MET A 48 -1.80 -11.40 -10.41
C MET A 48 -2.86 -12.19 -11.15
N VAL A 49 -3.79 -12.84 -10.42
CA VAL A 49 -4.87 -13.63 -11.04
C VAL A 49 -5.95 -12.73 -11.65
N ALA A 50 -6.30 -11.63 -10.99
CA ALA A 50 -7.41 -10.78 -11.41
C ALA A 50 -7.03 -9.66 -12.40
N TYR A 51 -5.76 -9.23 -12.42
CA TYR A 51 -5.25 -8.04 -13.10
C TYR A 51 -3.88 -8.28 -13.75
N SER A 52 -3.69 -9.45 -14.36
CA SER A 52 -2.37 -9.87 -14.87
C SER A 52 -1.74 -8.88 -15.86
N ASN A 53 -2.57 -8.25 -16.70
CA ASN A 53 -2.10 -7.28 -17.69
C ASN A 53 -1.95 -5.89 -17.09
N GLU A 54 -2.81 -5.52 -16.15
CA GLU A 54 -2.88 -4.18 -15.59
C GLU A 54 -1.74 -3.92 -14.63
N TYR A 55 -1.36 -4.89 -13.78
CA TYR A 55 -0.18 -4.70 -12.92
C TYR A 55 1.10 -4.63 -13.76
N GLN A 56 1.19 -5.42 -14.84
CA GLN A 56 2.34 -5.38 -15.75
C GLN A 56 2.40 -4.05 -16.51
N PHE A 57 1.27 -3.57 -17.03
CA PHE A 57 1.18 -2.25 -17.65
C PHE A 57 1.59 -1.14 -16.66
N PHE A 58 1.14 -1.23 -15.41
CA PHE A 58 1.52 -0.29 -14.37
C PHE A 58 3.02 -0.31 -14.10
N GLU A 59 3.63 -1.50 -14.00
CA GLU A 59 5.08 -1.66 -13.84
C GLU A 59 5.85 -1.03 -15.01
N ASP A 60 5.42 -1.34 -16.23
CA ASP A 60 6.10 -0.94 -17.44
C ASP A 60 5.99 0.57 -17.69
N HIS A 61 4.83 1.18 -17.39
CA HIS A 61 4.48 2.53 -17.85
C HIS A 61 4.36 3.57 -16.74
N VAL A 62 3.98 3.16 -15.53
CA VAL A 62 3.88 4.05 -14.37
C VAL A 62 5.17 4.00 -13.55
N LEU A 63 5.60 2.80 -13.17
CA LEU A 63 6.86 2.60 -12.43
C LEU A 63 8.09 2.66 -13.33
N ARG A 64 7.90 2.52 -14.65
CA ARG A 64 8.97 2.57 -15.67
C ARG A 64 10.14 1.63 -15.36
N TYR A 65 9.85 0.48 -14.75
CA TYR A 65 10.83 -0.48 -14.24
C TYR A 65 11.85 0.07 -13.23
N GLU A 66 11.62 1.25 -12.67
CA GLU A 66 12.49 1.77 -11.59
C GLU A 66 12.32 0.94 -10.31
N VAL A 67 11.13 0.34 -10.14
CA VAL A 67 10.87 -0.66 -9.11
C VAL A 67 9.89 -1.71 -9.61
N ALA A 68 10.08 -2.96 -9.17
CA ALA A 68 9.15 -4.04 -9.48
C ALA A 68 7.80 -3.78 -8.81
N PHE A 69 6.70 -4.11 -9.51
CA PHE A 69 5.36 -3.85 -8.97
C PHE A 69 5.14 -4.55 -7.64
N ILE A 70 5.64 -5.78 -7.48
CA ILE A 70 5.49 -6.55 -6.23
C ILE A 70 6.16 -5.85 -5.04
N ASP A 71 7.32 -5.23 -5.24
CA ASP A 71 8.07 -4.55 -4.18
C ASP A 71 7.36 -3.25 -3.77
N PHE A 72 6.91 -2.48 -4.75
CA PHE A 72 6.05 -1.32 -4.53
C PHE A 72 4.76 -1.72 -3.78
N TYR A 73 4.08 -2.77 -4.26
CA TYR A 73 2.79 -3.20 -3.75
C TYR A 73 2.88 -3.72 -2.30
N ASN A 74 3.92 -4.49 -1.99
CA ASN A 74 4.16 -4.97 -0.62
C ASN A 74 4.54 -3.81 0.31
N GLY A 75 5.43 -2.91 -0.12
CA GLY A 75 5.79 -1.74 0.67
C GLY A 75 4.59 -0.84 0.98
N LEU A 76 3.67 -0.71 0.02
CA LEU A 76 2.41 0.00 0.23
C LEU A 76 1.49 -0.75 1.19
N CYS A 77 1.34 -2.07 1.06
CA CYS A 77 0.54 -2.86 2.01
C CYS A 77 1.07 -2.72 3.44
N ASP A 78 2.38 -2.85 3.64
CA ASP A 78 3.05 -2.71 4.94
C ASP A 78 2.79 -1.33 5.53
N ARG A 79 2.93 -0.27 4.72
CA ARG A 79 2.67 1.11 5.14
C ARG A 79 1.22 1.34 5.54
N LEU A 80 0.27 0.70 4.86
CA LEU A 80 -1.15 0.80 5.17
C LEU A 80 -1.57 -0.07 6.37
N GLU A 81 -0.72 -1.01 6.80
CA GLU A 81 -0.93 -1.89 7.96
C GLU A 81 -0.77 -1.16 9.31
N ILE A 82 -0.17 0.03 9.32
CA ILE A 82 0.32 0.74 10.53
C ILE A 82 -0.79 1.27 11.48
N ARG A 83 -2.06 0.83 11.38
CA ARG A 83 -3.09 1.14 12.39
C ARG A 83 -3.95 -0.03 12.84
N GLY A 84 -3.43 -1.26 12.77
CA GLY A 84 -4.07 -2.42 13.41
C GLY A 84 -3.68 -2.63 14.87
N SER A 85 -2.38 -2.63 15.20
CA SER A 85 -1.92 -3.18 16.48
C SER A 85 -1.82 -2.20 17.65
N VAL A 86 -2.03 -0.89 17.43
CA VAL A 86 -1.93 0.13 18.49
C VAL A 86 -3.28 0.34 19.21
N LEU A 87 -4.40 -0.04 18.59
CA LEU A 87 -5.73 0.06 19.20
C LEU A 87 -6.12 -1.20 19.99
N GLU A 88 -5.71 -2.40 19.54
CA GLU A 88 -6.00 -3.65 20.29
C GLU A 88 -5.23 -3.75 21.62
N THR A 89 -4.11 -3.03 21.80
CA THR A 89 -3.35 -3.05 23.07
C THR A 89 -3.82 -2.01 24.09
N HIS A 90 -4.64 -1.02 23.69
CA HIS A 90 -5.14 0.00 24.61
C HIS A 90 -6.57 -0.25 25.10
N GLU A 91 -7.38 -1.01 24.36
CA GLU A 91 -8.71 -1.42 24.85
C GLU A 91 -8.63 -2.55 25.90
N GLU A 92 -7.68 -3.49 25.80
CA GLU A 92 -7.48 -4.53 26.83
C GLU A 92 -6.84 -3.99 28.13
N ALA A 93 -6.17 -2.84 28.09
CA ALA A 93 -5.56 -2.23 29.29
C ALA A 93 -6.53 -1.34 30.09
N SER A 94 -7.63 -0.90 29.49
CA SER A 94 -8.58 0.03 30.13
C SER A 94 -9.71 -0.66 30.89
N GLU A 95 -9.92 -1.98 30.71
CA GLU A 95 -10.91 -2.75 31.48
C GLU A 95 -10.36 -3.32 32.80
N LEU A 96 -9.06 -3.19 33.08
CA LEU A 96 -8.42 -3.73 34.29
C LEU A 96 -8.17 -2.71 35.42
N GLU A 97 -8.54 -1.43 35.24
CA GLU A 97 -8.40 -0.39 36.27
C GLU A 97 -9.73 0.03 36.95
N GLU A 98 -10.86 -0.60 36.65
CA GLU A 98 -12.16 -0.35 37.33
C GLU A 98 -12.58 -1.43 38.35
N GLU A 99 -11.69 -2.35 38.74
CA GLU A 99 -11.89 -3.22 39.92
C GLU A 99 -10.67 -3.20 40.86
N ASN A 100 -10.49 -2.11 41.62
CA ASN A 100 -9.96 -2.15 42.99
C ASN A 100 -10.27 -0.88 43.79
#